data_AF-A0A522WAS0-F1
#
_entry.id   AF-A0A522WAS0-F1
#
_cell.length_a   1.000
_cell.length_b   1.000
_cell.length_c   1.000
_cell.angle_alpha   90.00
_cell.angle_beta   90.00
_cell.angle_gamma   90.00
#
_symmetry.space_group_name_H-M   'P 1'
#
loop_
_entity.id
_entity.type
_entity.pdbx_description
1 polymer ?
#
loop_
_entity_poly.entity_id
_entity_poly.type
_entity_poly.pdbx_seq_one_letter_code
_entity_poly.pdbx_strand_id
1 'polypeptide(L)'
;RALREVFNTEVYIVGEHFTVPIKNRYFSPRQVGQDRLVCAYMAMRLYGAPVISVDLGTAITLDIVSKDKAYLGGIILPGLGLSLSALTAHTALLPKVAPDRAKSLIGRNTRQSMLSGITFGFGSMVDGLIERLKKELKGSPKAVMTGGDSLLLEPYCGKVDYFQPDLILKGMARLTRNFLKNT
;
A
#
# COMPACT_ATOMS: atom_id res chain seq x y z
N ARG A 1 12.87 -21.58 5.75
CA ARG A 1 13.59 -22.59 6.56
C ARG A 1 13.06 -22.63 8.00
N ALA A 2 13.23 -21.56 8.79
CA ALA A 2 12.72 -21.51 10.19
C ALA A 2 11.22 -21.86 10.35
N LEU A 3 10.33 -21.36 9.48
CA LEU A 3 8.91 -21.70 9.55
C LEU A 3 8.60 -23.19 9.36
N ARG A 4 9.35 -23.89 8.49
CA ARG A 4 9.17 -25.33 8.28
C ARG A 4 9.62 -26.12 9.51
N GLU A 5 10.75 -25.72 10.09
CA GLU A 5 11.34 -26.37 11.26
C GLU A 5 10.47 -26.18 12.51
N VAL A 6 9.92 -24.98 12.74
CA VAL A 6 9.11 -24.67 13.94
C VAL A 6 7.72 -25.28 13.87
N PHE A 7 7.05 -25.20 12.71
CA PHE A 7 5.64 -25.61 12.57
C PHE A 7 5.45 -26.99 11.96
N ASN A 8 6.54 -27.67 11.60
CA ASN A 8 6.53 -28.96 10.90
C ASN A 8 5.51 -29.00 9.74
N THR A 9 5.52 -27.94 8.92
CA THR A 9 4.53 -27.73 7.87
C THR A 9 5.21 -27.30 6.58
N GLU A 10 4.57 -27.61 5.45
CA GLU A 10 5.01 -27.08 4.16
C GLU A 10 4.78 -25.57 4.10
N VAL A 11 5.76 -24.88 3.52
CA VAL A 11 5.72 -23.43 3.32
C VAL A 11 5.77 -23.17 1.83
N TYR A 12 4.71 -22.55 1.33
CA TYR A 12 4.60 -22.13 -0.06
C TYR A 12 4.89 -20.63 -0.19
N ILE A 13 5.62 -20.28 -1.23
CA ILE A 13 6.13 -18.94 -1.48
C ILE A 13 5.55 -18.41 -2.79
N VAL A 14 4.89 -17.25 -2.72
CA VAL A 14 4.38 -16.53 -3.90
C VAL A 14 5.54 -16.11 -4.79
N GLY A 15 5.47 -16.39 -6.08
CA GLY A 15 6.54 -16.15 -7.06
C GLY A 15 7.48 -17.35 -7.27
N GLU A 16 7.49 -18.32 -6.36
CA GLU A 16 8.26 -19.57 -6.51
C GLU A 16 7.34 -20.77 -6.80
N HIS A 17 6.35 -21.00 -5.92
CA HIS A 17 5.47 -22.16 -6.02
C HIS A 17 4.24 -21.86 -6.86
N PHE A 18 3.76 -20.61 -6.82
CA PHE A 18 2.64 -20.14 -7.61
C PHE A 18 2.77 -18.64 -7.88
N THR A 19 2.20 -18.18 -8.98
CA THR A 19 2.21 -16.77 -9.38
C THR A 19 0.88 -16.09 -9.03
N VAL A 20 0.92 -14.77 -8.93
CA VAL A 20 -0.32 -13.99 -8.80
C VAL A 20 -1.04 -13.98 -10.15
N PRO A 21 -2.32 -14.41 -10.25
CA PRO A 21 -3.03 -14.54 -11.51
C PRO A 21 -3.58 -13.17 -11.96
N ILE A 22 -2.67 -12.26 -12.26
CA ILE A 22 -2.92 -10.92 -12.78
C ILE A 22 -1.98 -10.66 -13.97
N LYS A 23 -2.52 -10.11 -15.06
CA LYS A 23 -1.68 -9.76 -16.22
C LYS A 23 -0.80 -8.57 -15.84
N ASN A 24 0.50 -8.78 -15.74
CA ASN A 24 1.47 -7.73 -15.44
C ASN A 24 1.95 -7.04 -16.72
N ARG A 25 1.63 -5.76 -16.89
CA ARG A 25 2.06 -4.91 -18.03
C ARG A 25 3.15 -3.90 -17.64
N TYR A 26 3.74 -4.05 -16.47
CA TYR A 26 4.93 -3.28 -16.12
C TYR A 26 6.03 -3.59 -17.13
N PHE A 27 6.78 -2.57 -17.59
CA PHE A 27 7.77 -2.76 -18.66
C PHE A 27 8.80 -3.84 -18.35
N SER A 28 9.19 -3.95 -17.09
CA SER A 28 10.02 -5.03 -16.58
C SER A 28 9.25 -5.82 -15.52
N PRO A 29 8.45 -6.84 -15.90
CA PRO A 29 7.54 -7.52 -14.96
C PRO A 29 8.22 -8.11 -13.74
N ARG A 30 9.50 -8.54 -13.87
CA ARG A 30 10.30 -9.12 -12.79
C ARG A 30 10.71 -8.13 -11.70
N GLN A 31 10.64 -6.82 -11.96
CA GLN A 31 10.99 -5.78 -10.99
C GLN A 31 9.87 -5.49 -9.99
N VAL A 32 8.66 -5.98 -10.24
CA VAL A 32 7.52 -5.73 -9.36
C VAL A 32 7.57 -6.69 -8.18
N GLY A 33 7.50 -6.14 -6.96
CA GLY A 33 7.38 -6.92 -5.73
C GLY A 33 6.12 -7.80 -5.72
N GLN A 34 6.24 -9.00 -5.16
CA GLN A 34 5.11 -9.94 -5.08
C GLN A 34 3.99 -9.42 -4.18
N ASP A 35 4.34 -8.73 -3.10
CA ASP A 35 3.42 -8.02 -2.21
C ASP A 35 2.51 -7.04 -2.97
N ARG A 36 3.11 -6.19 -3.82
CA ARG A 36 2.37 -5.24 -4.67
C ARG A 36 1.40 -5.94 -5.62
N LEU A 37 1.86 -7.02 -6.26
CA LEU A 37 1.00 -7.82 -7.14
C LEU A 37 -0.16 -8.48 -6.37
N VAL A 38 0.11 -9.02 -5.18
CA VAL A 38 -0.90 -9.63 -4.31
C VAL A 38 -1.95 -8.61 -3.87
N CYS A 39 -1.53 -7.43 -3.41
CA CYS A 39 -2.42 -6.34 -3.00
C CYS A 39 -3.28 -5.86 -4.18
N ALA A 40 -2.67 -5.56 -5.33
CA ALA A 40 -3.38 -5.13 -6.54
C ALA A 40 -4.39 -6.18 -7.03
N TYR A 41 -3.98 -7.46 -7.06
CA TYR A 41 -4.86 -8.56 -7.42
C TYR A 41 -6.04 -8.72 -6.45
N MET A 42 -5.78 -8.63 -5.14
CA MET A 42 -6.83 -8.79 -4.15
C MET A 42 -7.80 -7.60 -4.16
N ALA A 43 -7.30 -6.37 -4.32
CA ALA A 43 -8.14 -5.18 -4.48
C ALA A 43 -9.06 -5.33 -5.70
N MET A 44 -8.50 -5.75 -6.84
CA MET A 44 -9.26 -6.00 -8.06
C MET A 44 -10.33 -7.09 -7.88
N ARG A 45 -10.00 -8.17 -7.17
CA ARG A 45 -10.92 -9.28 -6.91
C ARG A 45 -12.09 -8.87 -6.02
N LEU A 46 -11.84 -8.04 -4.99
CA LEU A 46 -12.86 -7.64 -4.03
C LEU A 46 -13.74 -6.49 -4.54
N TYR A 47 -13.13 -5.52 -5.23
CA TYR A 47 -13.77 -4.23 -5.53
C TYR A 47 -13.93 -3.96 -7.02
N GLY A 48 -13.49 -4.87 -7.88
CA GLY A 48 -13.59 -4.76 -9.34
C GLY A 48 -12.43 -3.98 -9.96
N ALA A 49 -12.53 -3.72 -11.26
CA ALA A 49 -11.53 -2.99 -12.04
C ALA A 49 -12.21 -1.90 -12.88
N PRO A 50 -11.56 -0.75 -13.13
CA PRO A 50 -10.21 -0.39 -12.68
C PRO A 50 -10.12 -0.11 -11.18
N VAL A 51 -8.94 -0.27 -10.59
CA VAL A 51 -8.73 -0.09 -9.14
C VAL A 51 -7.31 0.42 -8.85
N ILE A 52 -7.19 1.20 -7.78
CA ILE A 52 -5.95 1.74 -7.22
C ILE A 52 -5.82 1.13 -5.82
N SER A 53 -4.80 0.30 -5.61
CA SER A 53 -4.45 -0.24 -4.29
C SER A 53 -3.43 0.69 -3.64
N VAL A 54 -3.76 1.25 -2.48
CA VAL A 54 -2.92 2.17 -1.70
C VAL A 54 -2.40 1.41 -0.47
N ASP A 55 -1.12 1.03 -0.46
CA ASP A 55 -0.50 0.33 0.66
C ASP A 55 0.37 1.28 1.48
N LEU A 56 0.07 1.43 2.76
CA LEU A 56 0.80 2.27 3.71
C LEU A 56 1.64 1.40 4.64
N GLY A 57 2.88 1.12 4.24
CA GLY A 57 3.88 0.45 5.05
C GLY A 57 5.18 1.25 5.13
N THR A 58 6.32 0.54 5.16
CA THR A 58 7.65 1.16 5.13
C THR A 58 7.83 2.12 3.95
N ALA A 59 7.27 1.75 2.81
CA ALA A 59 7.00 2.65 1.69
C ALA A 59 5.48 2.79 1.53
N ILE A 60 5.06 3.89 0.93
CA ILE A 60 3.69 4.04 0.44
C ILE A 60 3.69 3.67 -1.05
N THR A 61 2.85 2.72 -1.44
CA THR A 61 2.65 2.38 -2.86
C THR A 61 1.23 2.67 -3.30
N LEU A 62 1.08 3.14 -4.54
CA LEU A 62 -0.21 3.18 -5.22
C LEU A 62 -0.08 2.30 -6.45
N ASP A 63 -0.77 1.17 -6.46
CA ASP A 63 -0.70 0.15 -7.48
C ASP A 63 -1.96 0.15 -8.34
N ILE A 64 -1.80 0.28 -9.65
CA ILE A 64 -2.89 0.55 -10.59
C ILE A 64 -3.21 -0.71 -11.39
N VAL A 65 -4.49 -1.06 -11.39
CA VAL A 65 -5.08 -2.09 -12.24
C VAL A 65 -6.08 -1.45 -13.20
N SER A 66 -5.89 -1.72 -14.49
CA SER A 66 -6.72 -1.21 -15.58
C SER A 66 -8.10 -1.88 -15.64
N LYS A 67 -9.01 -1.30 -16.44
CA LYS A 67 -10.37 -1.84 -16.68
C LYS A 67 -10.36 -3.27 -17.23
N ASP A 68 -9.34 -3.62 -18.03
CA ASP A 68 -9.13 -4.96 -18.56
C ASP A 68 -8.30 -5.86 -17.65
N LYS A 69 -8.28 -5.56 -16.33
CA LYS A 69 -7.75 -6.41 -15.26
C LYS A 69 -6.24 -6.67 -15.37
N ALA A 70 -5.50 -5.70 -15.91
CA ALA A 70 -4.05 -5.77 -15.99
C ALA A 70 -3.40 -4.80 -14.99
N TYR A 71 -2.38 -5.27 -14.29
CA TYR A 71 -1.51 -4.42 -13.48
C TYR A 71 -0.69 -3.54 -14.43
N LEU A 72 -0.83 -2.22 -14.30
CA LEU A 72 -0.14 -1.25 -15.15
C LEU A 72 1.19 -0.78 -14.56
N GLY A 73 1.30 -0.77 -13.24
CA GLY A 73 2.39 -0.13 -12.52
C GLY A 73 1.87 0.65 -11.34
N GLY A 74 2.66 1.62 -10.89
CA GLY A 74 2.30 2.38 -9.70
C GLY A 74 3.26 3.49 -9.34
N ILE A 75 2.97 4.09 -8.19
CA ILE A 75 3.75 5.14 -7.55
C ILE A 75 4.39 4.55 -6.29
N ILE A 76 5.61 4.94 -5.98
CA ILE A 76 6.32 4.58 -4.74
C ILE A 76 6.79 5.86 -4.06
N LEU A 77 6.50 5.97 -2.77
CA LEU A 77 6.82 7.10 -1.91
C LEU A 77 7.45 6.57 -0.60
N PRO A 78 8.25 7.37 0.11
CA PRO A 78 8.66 7.01 1.46
C PRO A 78 7.44 6.88 2.38
N GLY A 79 7.45 5.90 3.28
CA GLY A 79 6.41 5.75 4.31
C GLY A 79 6.56 6.75 5.45
N LEU A 80 5.55 6.83 6.32
CA LEU A 80 5.46 7.86 7.37
C LEU A 80 6.69 7.81 8.31
N GLY A 81 7.03 6.62 8.80
CA GLY A 81 8.18 6.41 9.67
C GLY A 81 9.52 6.70 8.99
N LEU A 82 9.65 6.34 7.70
CA LEU A 82 10.86 6.60 6.91
C LEU A 82 11.06 8.10 6.69
N SER A 83 9.99 8.82 6.35
CA SER A 83 10.03 10.28 6.16
C SER A 83 10.40 11.02 7.44
N LEU A 84 9.84 10.65 8.59
CA LEU A 84 10.21 11.24 9.89
C LEU A 84 11.68 10.94 10.23
N SER A 85 12.12 9.71 10.01
CA SER A 85 13.51 9.32 10.28
C SER A 85 14.50 10.11 9.42
N ALA A 86 14.16 10.35 8.15
CA ALA A 86 14.98 11.17 7.25
C ALA A 86 15.09 12.63 7.74
N LEU A 87 13.99 13.23 8.22
CA LEU A 87 14.00 14.58 8.79
C LEU A 87 14.93 14.67 10.00
N THR A 88 14.85 13.72 10.93
CA THR A 88 15.73 13.68 12.10
C THR A 88 17.19 13.44 11.72
N ALA A 89 17.46 12.58 10.74
CA ALA A 89 18.83 12.22 10.36
C ALA A 89 19.57 13.32 9.58
N HIS A 90 18.84 14.18 8.87
CA HIS A 90 19.41 15.15 7.92
C HIS A 90 19.17 16.62 8.31
N THR A 91 18.76 16.90 9.54
CA THR A 91 18.57 18.27 10.03
C THR A 91 19.05 18.43 11.48
N ALA A 92 19.49 19.63 11.86
CA ALA A 92 20.10 19.86 13.16
C ALA A 92 19.11 20.01 14.34
N LEU A 93 17.87 20.45 14.06
CA LEU A 93 16.91 20.86 15.10
C LEU A 93 15.63 20.01 15.16
N LEU A 94 15.47 19.01 14.28
CA LEU A 94 14.28 18.17 14.28
C LEU A 94 14.49 16.95 15.18
N PRO A 95 13.67 16.79 16.26
CA PRO A 95 13.82 15.66 17.17
C PRO A 95 13.37 14.35 16.52
N LYS A 96 13.75 13.23 17.13
CA LYS A 96 13.19 11.92 16.78
C LYS A 96 11.71 11.86 17.15
N VAL A 97 10.86 11.62 16.17
CA VAL A 97 9.40 11.54 16.32
C VAL A 97 8.91 10.25 15.65
N ALA A 98 8.09 9.47 16.35
CA ALA A 98 7.36 8.35 15.76
C ALA A 98 6.06 8.84 15.11
N PRO A 99 5.57 8.18 14.04
CA PRO A 99 4.26 8.50 13.46
C PRO A 99 3.15 8.44 14.53
N ASP A 100 2.33 9.48 14.58
CA ASP A 100 1.26 9.65 15.56
C ASP A 100 0.24 10.68 15.02
N ARG A 101 -0.95 10.72 15.60
CA ARG A 101 -2.04 11.62 15.17
C ARG A 101 -1.67 13.09 15.46
N ALA A 102 -1.89 13.96 14.48
CA ALA A 102 -1.80 15.40 14.71
C ALA A 102 -3.07 15.92 15.40
N LYS A 103 -2.89 16.79 16.39
CA LYS A 103 -4.01 17.45 17.11
C LYS A 103 -4.58 18.65 16.36
N SER A 104 -3.79 19.26 15.48
CA SER A 104 -4.15 20.43 14.69
C SER A 104 -3.33 20.48 13.40
N LEU A 105 -3.88 21.10 12.36
CA LEU A 105 -3.18 21.33 11.10
C LEU A 105 -2.00 22.29 11.28
N ILE A 106 -2.17 23.37 12.06
CA ILE A 106 -1.08 24.28 12.37
C ILE A 106 -0.43 23.81 13.68
N GLY A 107 0.81 23.30 13.58
CA GLY A 107 1.62 22.93 14.74
C GLY A 107 2.22 24.16 15.41
N ARG A 108 2.29 24.16 16.74
CA ARG A 108 2.84 25.26 17.56
C ARG A 108 4.18 24.91 18.24
N ASN A 109 4.75 23.78 17.89
CA ASN A 109 6.13 23.39 18.21
C ASN A 109 6.62 22.38 17.17
N THR A 110 7.92 22.11 17.17
CA THR A 110 8.58 21.25 16.17
C THR A 110 7.92 19.87 16.04
N ARG A 111 7.62 19.18 17.15
CA ARG A 111 6.96 17.87 17.12
C ARG A 111 5.57 17.97 16.49
N GLN A 112 4.77 18.95 16.88
CA GLN A 112 3.43 19.15 16.32
C GLN A 112 3.49 19.48 14.83
N SER A 113 4.43 20.32 14.40
CA SER A 113 4.62 20.68 13.00
C SER A 113 5.02 19.47 12.16
N MET A 114 5.92 18.62 12.66
CA MET A 114 6.31 17.36 11.99
C MET A 114 5.15 16.39 11.87
N LEU A 115 4.39 16.18 12.96
CA LEU A 115 3.22 15.29 12.93
C LEU A 115 2.11 15.81 12.01
N SER A 116 1.89 17.13 11.98
CA SER A 116 0.93 17.72 11.04
C SER A 116 1.33 17.46 9.59
N GLY A 117 2.60 17.69 9.24
CA GLY A 117 3.10 17.39 7.89
C GLY A 117 2.93 15.92 7.49
N ILE A 118 3.21 15.00 8.42
CA ILE A 118 3.12 13.56 8.17
C ILE A 118 1.70 13.03 8.13
N THR A 119 0.74 13.68 8.79
CA THR A 119 -0.67 13.23 8.78
C THR A 119 -1.47 13.97 7.72
N PHE A 120 -1.70 15.27 7.90
CA PHE A 120 -2.46 16.08 6.95
C PHE A 120 -1.77 16.20 5.59
N GLY A 121 -0.44 16.37 5.57
CA GLY A 121 0.30 16.49 4.32
C GLY A 121 0.27 15.21 3.49
N PHE A 122 0.50 14.05 4.13
CA PHE A 122 0.43 12.76 3.43
C PHE A 122 -1.00 12.39 3.07
N GLY A 123 -1.99 12.68 3.92
CA GLY A 123 -3.40 12.48 3.60
C GLY A 123 -3.81 13.26 2.35
N SER A 124 -3.43 14.54 2.30
CA SER A 124 -3.64 15.41 1.13
C SER A 124 -2.90 14.92 -0.12
N MET A 125 -1.67 14.43 0.05
CA MET A 125 -0.88 13.84 -1.04
C MET A 125 -1.57 12.60 -1.61
N VAL A 126 -2.01 11.67 -0.76
CA VAL A 126 -2.72 10.45 -1.17
C VAL A 126 -4.00 10.82 -1.91
N ASP A 127 -4.79 11.74 -1.38
CA ASP A 127 -6.02 12.22 -2.05
C ASP A 127 -5.73 12.83 -3.42
N GLY A 128 -4.74 13.72 -3.50
CA GLY A 128 -4.35 14.37 -4.76
C GLY A 128 -3.83 13.37 -5.81
N LEU A 129 -3.11 12.34 -5.39
CA LEU A 129 -2.65 11.26 -6.28
C LEU A 129 -3.83 10.40 -6.75
N ILE A 130 -4.74 10.01 -5.85
CA ILE A 130 -5.94 9.26 -6.22
C ILE A 130 -6.78 10.04 -7.23
N GLU A 131 -6.99 11.33 -7.04
CA GLU A 131 -7.74 12.16 -7.98
C GLU A 131 -7.10 12.23 -9.36
N ARG A 132 -5.77 12.39 -9.42
CA ARG A 132 -5.01 12.41 -10.69
C ARG A 132 -5.12 11.07 -11.41
N LEU A 133 -4.93 9.97 -10.69
CA LEU A 133 -5.08 8.61 -11.24
C LEU A 133 -6.52 8.33 -11.71
N LYS A 134 -7.53 8.78 -10.95
CA LYS A 134 -8.95 8.68 -11.34
C LYS A 134 -9.24 9.41 -12.65
N LYS A 135 -8.63 10.58 -12.87
CA LYS A 135 -8.74 11.34 -14.13
C LYS A 135 -8.04 10.62 -15.30
N GLU A 136 -6.89 9.98 -15.04
CA GLU A 136 -6.10 9.30 -16.07
C GLU A 136 -6.71 7.96 -16.52
N LEU A 137 -7.17 7.14 -15.57
CA LEU A 137 -7.54 5.74 -15.84
C LEU A 137 -8.86 5.53 -16.58
N LYS A 138 -9.73 6.56 -16.64
CA LYS A 138 -11.14 6.46 -17.09
C LYS A 138 -11.90 5.35 -16.33
N GLY A 139 -13.22 5.23 -16.51
CA GLY A 139 -13.98 4.09 -15.94
C GLY A 139 -14.08 4.03 -14.41
N SER A 140 -14.04 5.18 -13.72
CA SER A 140 -14.32 5.33 -12.28
C SER A 140 -13.57 4.34 -11.37
N PRO A 141 -12.22 4.37 -11.34
CA PRO A 141 -11.46 3.43 -10.53
C PRO A 141 -11.74 3.59 -9.04
N LYS A 142 -11.81 2.47 -8.32
CA LYS A 142 -11.92 2.46 -6.87
C LYS A 142 -10.55 2.60 -6.23
N ALA A 143 -10.44 3.33 -5.12
CA ALA A 143 -9.23 3.43 -4.31
C ALA A 143 -9.40 2.61 -3.03
N VAL A 144 -8.50 1.65 -2.81
CA VAL A 144 -8.55 0.70 -1.70
C VAL A 144 -7.30 0.88 -0.84
N MET A 145 -7.45 1.28 0.41
CA MET A 145 -6.35 1.51 1.34
C MET A 145 -6.08 0.29 2.24
N THR A 146 -4.81 -0.05 2.42
CA THR A 146 -4.30 -1.14 3.28
C THR A 146 -2.96 -0.73 3.89
N GLY A 147 -2.34 -1.60 4.70
CA GLY A 147 -0.99 -1.43 5.23
C GLY A 147 -0.98 -1.07 6.72
N GLY A 148 0.17 -1.21 7.37
CA GLY A 148 0.31 -1.01 8.82
C GLY A 148 0.04 0.42 9.28
N ASP A 149 0.42 1.42 8.50
CA ASP A 149 0.24 2.85 8.81
C ASP A 149 -1.13 3.39 8.36
N SER A 150 -1.95 2.52 7.75
CA SER A 150 -3.23 2.95 7.15
C SER A 150 -4.26 3.41 8.18
N LEU A 151 -4.31 2.79 9.37
CA LEU A 151 -5.18 3.21 10.48
C LEU A 151 -4.83 4.62 11.02
N LEU A 152 -3.58 5.03 10.86
CA LEU A 152 -3.15 6.36 11.26
C LEU A 152 -3.55 7.41 10.22
N LEU A 153 -3.43 7.09 8.94
CA LEU A 153 -3.64 8.05 7.86
C LEU A 153 -5.09 8.12 7.34
N GLU A 154 -5.88 7.05 7.48
CA GLU A 154 -7.27 6.97 6.98
C GLU A 154 -8.14 8.18 7.34
N PRO A 155 -8.11 8.72 8.59
CA PRO A 155 -8.93 9.88 8.95
C PRO A 155 -8.56 11.18 8.21
N TYR A 156 -7.40 11.20 7.54
CA TYR A 156 -6.87 12.34 6.81
C TYR A 156 -7.02 12.19 5.28
N CYS A 157 -7.65 11.11 4.81
CA CYS A 157 -7.86 10.82 3.39
C CYS A 157 -9.35 10.84 3.04
N GLY A 158 -9.79 11.81 2.24
CA GLY A 158 -11.17 11.95 1.79
C GLY A 158 -11.49 11.23 0.47
N LYS A 159 -10.50 10.68 -0.25
CA LYS A 159 -10.68 10.09 -1.60
C LYS A 159 -10.51 8.59 -1.69
N VAL A 160 -10.20 7.94 -0.57
CA VAL A 160 -10.20 6.48 -0.43
C VAL A 160 -11.65 5.98 -0.43
N ASP A 161 -11.96 5.00 -1.27
CA ASP A 161 -13.31 4.43 -1.37
C ASP A 161 -13.52 3.28 -0.36
N TYR A 162 -12.47 2.50 -0.10
CA TYR A 162 -12.53 1.35 0.80
C TYR A 162 -11.28 1.25 1.68
N PHE A 163 -11.49 0.91 2.95
CA PHE A 163 -10.44 0.62 3.91
C PHE A 163 -10.39 -0.90 4.19
N GLN A 164 -9.23 -1.52 3.96
CA GLN A 164 -9.09 -2.97 3.94
C GLN A 164 -7.71 -3.40 4.51
N PRO A 165 -7.50 -3.32 5.84
CA PRO A 165 -6.19 -3.47 6.49
C PRO A 165 -5.46 -4.80 6.23
N ASP A 166 -6.22 -5.88 6.05
CA ASP A 166 -5.72 -7.24 5.88
C ASP A 166 -5.69 -7.68 4.40
N LEU A 167 -5.62 -6.74 3.46
CA LEU A 167 -5.67 -7.01 2.01
C LEU A 167 -4.62 -8.04 1.57
N ILE A 168 -3.37 -7.88 2.01
CA ILE A 168 -2.28 -8.80 1.66
C ILE A 168 -2.51 -10.20 2.25
N LEU A 169 -3.01 -10.28 3.48
CA LEU A 169 -3.30 -11.56 4.15
C LEU A 169 -4.44 -12.29 3.45
N LYS A 170 -5.52 -11.59 3.09
CA LYS A 170 -6.62 -12.14 2.27
C LYS A 170 -6.10 -12.63 0.92
N GLY A 171 -5.21 -11.87 0.29
CA GLY A 171 -4.55 -12.22 -0.96
C GLY A 171 -3.75 -13.52 -0.85
N MET A 172 -2.83 -13.60 0.12
CA MET A 172 -2.03 -14.81 0.36
C MET A 172 -2.92 -16.02 0.64
N ALA A 173 -3.87 -15.92 1.56
CA ALA A 173 -4.77 -17.01 1.89
C ALA A 173 -5.58 -17.48 0.66
N ARG A 174 -6.03 -16.56 -0.18
CA ARG A 174 -6.77 -16.87 -1.42
C ARG A 174 -5.88 -17.61 -2.43
N LEU A 175 -4.64 -17.15 -2.62
CA LEU A 175 -3.71 -17.73 -3.59
C LEU A 175 -3.31 -19.14 -3.17
N THR A 176 -2.93 -19.33 -1.90
CA THR A 176 -2.58 -20.66 -1.36
C THR A 176 -3.74 -21.64 -1.50
N ARG A 177 -4.99 -21.23 -1.19
CA ARG A 177 -6.17 -22.10 -1.40
C ARG A 177 -6.40 -22.48 -2.86
N ASN A 178 -6.08 -21.61 -3.82
CA ASN A 178 -6.21 -21.96 -5.23
C ASN A 178 -5.14 -22.96 -5.66
N PHE A 179 -3.90 -22.73 -5.21
CA PHE A 179 -2.80 -23.63 -5.48
C PHE A 179 -3.09 -25.04 -4.98
N LEU A 180 -3.48 -25.18 -3.71
CA LEU A 180 -3.80 -26.47 -3.09
C LEU A 180 -5.02 -27.19 -3.69
N LYS A 181 -5.90 -26.51 -4.43
CA LYS A 181 -7.03 -27.15 -5.12
C LYS A 181 -6.66 -27.70 -6.50
N ASN A 182 -5.56 -27.21 -7.06
CA ASN A 182 -5.09 -27.54 -8.41
C ASN A 182 -3.84 -28.45 -8.38
N THR A 183 -3.44 -28.90 -7.20
CA THR A 183 -2.34 -29.85 -6.96
C THR A 183 -2.92 -31.09 -6.31
#